data_AF-U5F7C9-F1
#
_entry.id   AF-U5F7C9-F1
#
_cell.length_a   1.000
_cell.length_b   1.000
_cell.length_c   1.000
_cell.angle_alpha   90.00
_cell.angle_beta   90.00
_cell.angle_gamma   90.00
#
_symmetry.space_group_name_H-M   'P 1'
#
loop_
_entity.id
_entity.type
_entity.pdbx_description
1 polymer ?
#
loop_
_entity_poly.entity_id
_entity_poly.type
_entity_poly.pdbx_seq_one_letter_code
_entity_poly.pdbx_strand_id
1 'polypeptide(L)'
;MKLKNKQILEAQQALGKLLNINLPVKQAYHIKKTLESIKKQIMFIDEQRKDLIKKYGVEKEDGNFEIPADEKEKREKFFTEYESLLGIEEEIDVRKLTLDDLERVELTANEIETIEFMIEVSE
;
A
#
# COMPACT_ATOMS: atom_id res chain seq x y z
N MET A 1 -7.92 7.45 9.75
CA MET A 1 -8.77 6.24 9.71
C MET A 1 -7.90 5.00 9.83
N LYS A 2 -8.42 3.88 10.31
CA LYS A 2 -7.66 2.63 10.40
C LYS A 2 -7.71 1.87 9.08
N LEU A 3 -6.54 1.49 8.56
CA LEU A 3 -6.40 0.68 7.36
C LEU A 3 -5.44 -0.47 7.64
N LYS A 4 -5.74 -1.64 7.09
CA LYS A 4 -4.81 -2.77 7.11
C LYS A 4 -3.66 -2.51 6.15
N ASN A 5 -2.47 -2.96 6.51
CA ASN A 5 -1.30 -2.92 5.64
C ASN A 5 -1.57 -3.54 4.25
N LYS A 6 -2.37 -4.61 4.18
CA LYS A 6 -2.84 -5.19 2.91
C LYS A 6 -3.57 -4.17 2.02
N GLN A 7 -4.55 -3.46 2.57
CA GLN A 7 -5.35 -2.47 1.83
C GLN A 7 -4.46 -1.32 1.33
N ILE A 8 -3.49 -0.91 2.14
CA ILE A 8 -2.54 0.16 1.79
C ILE A 8 -1.67 -0.24 0.60
N LEU A 9 -1.17 -1.48 0.56
CA LEU A 9 -0.37 -1.99 -0.56
C LEU A 9 -1.21 -2.15 -1.83
N GLU A 10 -2.43 -2.67 -1.73
CA GLU A 10 -3.34 -2.86 -2.86
C GLU A 10 -3.72 -1.53 -3.53
N ALA A 11 -3.85 -0.45 -2.75
CA ALA A 11 -4.15 0.88 -3.25
C ALA A 11 -2.99 1.56 -4.00
N GLN A 12 -1.74 1.08 -3.86
CA GLN A 12 -0.55 1.79 -4.33
C GLN A 12 -0.59 2.16 -5.82
N GLN A 13 -1.12 1.27 -6.67
CA GLN A 13 -1.21 1.52 -8.11
C GLN A 13 -2.17 2.67 -8.42
N ALA A 14 -3.40 2.60 -7.90
CA ALA A 14 -4.42 3.62 -8.10
C ALA A 14 -3.96 4.99 -7.56
N LEU A 15 -3.35 4.99 -6.38
CA LEU A 15 -2.76 6.19 -5.75
C LEU A 15 -1.65 6.80 -6.61
N GLY A 16 -0.85 5.99 -7.28
CA GLY A 16 0.17 6.46 -8.24
C GLY A 16 -0.43 7.20 -9.43
N LYS A 17 -1.61 6.78 -9.92
CA LYS A 17 -2.34 7.52 -10.96
C LYS A 17 -2.86 8.85 -10.43
N LEU A 18 -3.36 8.88 -9.18
CA LEU A 18 -3.90 10.10 -8.57
C LEU A 18 -2.84 11.22 -8.44
N LEU A 19 -1.56 10.89 -8.28
CA LEU A 19 -0.46 11.87 -8.21
C LEU A 19 -0.27 12.68 -9.49
N ASN A 20 -0.68 12.14 -10.63
CA ASN A 20 -0.40 12.73 -11.94
C ASN A 20 -1.58 13.55 -12.49
N ILE A 21 -2.60 13.81 -11.66
CA ILE A 21 -3.78 14.58 -12.05
C ILE A 21 -3.53 16.07 -11.83
N ASN A 22 -3.90 16.88 -12.83
CA ASN A 22 -3.99 18.32 -12.67
C ASN A 22 -5.26 18.70 -11.90
N LEU A 23 -5.11 18.87 -10.59
CA LEU A 23 -6.17 19.29 -9.68
C LEU A 23 -6.01 20.75 -9.24
N PRO A 24 -7.10 21.45 -8.85
CA PRO A 24 -6.97 22.74 -8.22
C PRO A 24 -6.14 22.63 -6.92
N VAL A 25 -5.46 23.72 -6.56
CA VAL A 25 -4.40 23.71 -5.53
C VAL A 25 -4.83 23.13 -4.19
N LYS A 26 -6.08 23.34 -3.77
CA LYS A 26 -6.60 22.84 -2.49
C LYS A 26 -6.74 21.32 -2.50
N GLN A 27 -7.34 20.78 -3.56
CA GLN A 27 -7.52 19.35 -3.77
C GLN A 27 -6.16 18.64 -3.91
N ALA A 28 -5.27 19.21 -4.73
CA ALA A 28 -3.91 18.68 -4.91
C ALA A 28 -3.13 18.61 -3.59
N TYR A 29 -3.23 19.65 -2.75
CA TYR A 29 -2.59 19.68 -1.44
C TYR A 29 -3.12 18.58 -0.51
N HIS A 30 -4.44 18.39 -0.47
CA HIS A 30 -5.08 17.38 0.38
C HIS A 30 -4.76 15.95 -0.05
N ILE A 31 -4.83 15.66 -1.36
CA ILE A 31 -4.45 14.35 -1.90
C ILE A 31 -2.99 14.05 -1.61
N LYS A 32 -2.10 15.03 -1.82
CA LYS A 32 -0.68 14.87 -1.51
C LYS A 32 -0.44 14.50 -0.04
N LYS A 33 -1.17 15.09 0.90
CA LYS A 33 -1.04 14.76 2.33
C LYS A 33 -1.39 13.29 2.64
N THR A 34 -2.49 12.80 2.09
CA THR A 34 -2.87 11.39 2.25
C THR A 34 -1.88 10.45 1.61
N LEU A 35 -1.40 10.79 0.42
CA LEU A 35 -0.40 10.00 -0.28
C LEU A 35 0.96 9.98 0.44
N GLU A 36 1.36 11.07 1.10
CA GLU A 36 2.54 11.08 1.96
C GLU A 36 2.38 10.15 3.17
N SER A 37 1.20 10.11 3.79
CA SER A 37 0.90 9.20 4.91
C SER A 37 0.98 7.73 4.45
N ILE A 38 0.32 7.41 3.33
CA ILE A 38 0.34 6.07 2.74
C ILE A 38 1.75 5.67 2.30
N LYS A 39 2.49 6.55 1.62
CA LYS A 39 3.85 6.25 1.15
C LYS A 39 4.79 5.92 2.30
N LYS A 40 4.71 6.65 3.42
CA LYS A 40 5.50 6.34 4.62
C LYS A 40 5.19 4.95 5.15
N GLN A 41 3.90 4.59 5.19
CA GLN A 41 3.49 3.27 5.64
C GLN A 41 3.94 2.17 4.68
N ILE A 42 3.83 2.37 3.37
CA ILE A 42 4.35 1.42 2.36
C ILE A 42 5.85 1.18 2.55
N MET A 43 6.63 2.24 2.74
CA MET A 43 8.08 2.12 2.99
C MET A 43 8.37 1.31 4.26
N PHE A 44 7.62 1.58 5.34
CA PHE A 44 7.77 0.83 6.59
C PHE A 44 7.40 -0.65 6.41
N ILE A 45 6.30 -0.97 5.71
CA ILE A 45 5.91 -2.36 5.41
C ILE A 45 7.00 -3.06 4.59
N ASP A 46 7.59 -2.39 3.59
CA ASP A 46 8.67 -2.96 2.77
C ASP A 46 9.95 -3.21 3.58
N GLU A 47 10.29 -2.33 4.52
CA GLU A 47 11.38 -2.56 5.48
C GLU A 47 11.12 -3.80 6.35
N GLN A 48 9.94 -3.90 6.96
CA GLN A 48 9.56 -5.07 7.76
C GLN A 48 9.56 -6.36 6.92
N ARG A 49 9.08 -6.29 5.67
CA ARG A 49 9.13 -7.42 4.73
C ARG A 49 10.57 -7.85 4.44
N LYS A 50 11.49 -6.90 4.22
CA LYS A 50 12.92 -7.19 4.00
C LYS A 50 13.53 -7.86 5.22
N ASP A 51 13.18 -7.44 6.42
CA ASP A 51 13.67 -8.06 7.65
C ASP A 51 13.13 -9.49 7.82
N LEU A 52 11.88 -9.74 7.44
CA LEU A 52 11.34 -11.12 7.36
C LEU A 52 12.08 -11.97 6.33
N ILE A 53 12.42 -11.41 5.16
CA ILE A 53 13.23 -12.11 4.14
C ILE A 53 14.63 -12.41 4.67
N LYS A 54 15.26 -11.50 5.40
CA LYS A 54 16.58 -11.76 6.03
C LYS A 54 16.49 -12.84 7.11
N LYS A 55 15.43 -12.85 7.90
CA LYS A 55 15.20 -13.81 8.99
C LYS A 55 15.01 -15.24 8.47
N TYR A 56 14.28 -15.40 7.37
CA TYR A 56 13.91 -16.72 6.81
C TYR A 56 14.68 -17.12 5.55
N GLY A 57 15.41 -16.18 4.95
CA GLY A 57 16.19 -16.38 3.75
C GLY A 57 17.64 -16.75 4.03
N VAL A 58 18.35 -16.97 2.94
CA VAL A 58 19.80 -17.17 2.91
C VAL A 58 20.42 -16.03 2.12
N GLU A 59 21.57 -15.56 2.59
CA GLU A 59 22.36 -14.57 1.88
C GLU A 59 22.96 -15.21 0.61
N LYS A 60 22.81 -14.52 -0.52
CA LYS A 60 23.41 -14.85 -1.81
C LYS A 60 24.76 -14.18 -1.96
N GLU A 61 25.49 -14.59 -3.00
CA GLU A 61 26.80 -14.03 -3.35
C GLU A 61 26.78 -12.51 -3.64
N ASP A 62 25.62 -11.96 -4.03
CA ASP A 62 25.42 -10.53 -4.29
C ASP A 62 25.03 -9.72 -3.03
N GLY A 63 24.97 -10.36 -1.86
CA GLY A 63 24.54 -9.75 -0.60
C GLY A 63 23.02 -9.63 -0.43
N ASN A 64 22.22 -10.12 -1.39
CA ASN A 64 20.77 -10.17 -1.26
C ASN A 64 20.33 -11.43 -0.51
N PHE A 65 19.17 -11.36 0.15
CA PHE A 65 18.57 -12.51 0.82
C PHE A 65 17.42 -13.07 -0.02
N GLU A 66 17.35 -14.39 -0.14
CA GLU A 66 16.22 -15.09 -0.75
C GLU A 66 15.81 -16.28 0.12
N ILE A 67 14.51 -16.57 0.17
CA ILE A 67 13.99 -17.77 0.81
C ILE A 67 14.05 -18.92 -0.21
N PRO A 68 14.88 -19.96 0.00
CA PRO A 68 15.04 -21.04 -0.96
C PRO A 68 13.71 -21.75 -1.26
N ALA A 69 13.50 -22.13 -2.52
CA ALA A 69 12.24 -22.73 -2.96
C ALA A 69 11.96 -24.11 -2.35
N ASP A 70 13.03 -24.85 -2.04
CA ASP A 70 13.08 -26.18 -1.43
C ASP A 70 12.88 -26.17 0.09
N GLU A 71 13.11 -25.03 0.74
CA GLU A 71 12.95 -24.82 2.19
C GLU A 71 11.49 -24.53 2.56
N LYS A 72 10.62 -25.54 2.40
CA LYS A 72 9.17 -25.42 2.59
C LYS A 72 8.79 -24.85 3.97
N GLU A 73 9.43 -25.30 5.04
CA GLU A 73 9.13 -24.84 6.40
C GLU A 73 9.45 -23.35 6.60
N LYS A 74 10.59 -22.87 6.06
CA LYS A 74 10.95 -21.45 6.14
C LYS A 74 9.99 -20.58 5.34
N ARG A 75 9.54 -21.07 4.18
CA ARG A 75 8.52 -20.39 3.36
C ARG A 75 7.19 -20.28 4.09
N GLU A 76 6.72 -21.37 4.69
CA GLU A 76 5.48 -21.36 5.48
C GLU A 76 5.57 -20.36 6.63
N LYS A 77 6.66 -20.38 7.40
CA LYS A 77 6.91 -19.40 8.49
C LYS A 77 6.93 -17.96 7.99
N PHE A 78 7.61 -17.70 6.87
CA PHE A 78 7.60 -16.38 6.25
C PHE A 78 6.20 -15.94 5.85
N PHE A 79 5.43 -16.80 5.16
CA PHE A 79 4.07 -16.45 4.73
C PHE A 79 3.17 -16.16 5.94
N THR A 80 3.24 -16.96 7.01
CA THR A 80 2.44 -16.73 8.22
C THR A 80 2.78 -15.41 8.90
N GLU A 81 4.06 -15.08 9.05
CA GLU A 81 4.46 -13.78 9.64
C GLU A 81 4.13 -12.62 8.71
N TYR A 82 4.31 -12.79 7.40
CA TYR A 82 3.98 -11.76 6.42
C TYR A 82 2.47 -11.51 6.36
N GLU A 83 1.62 -12.55 6.40
CA GLU A 83 0.17 -12.37 6.50
C GLU A 83 -0.23 -11.65 7.79
N SER A 84 0.44 -11.96 8.90
CA SER A 84 0.23 -11.25 10.16
C SER A 84 0.59 -9.77 10.03
N LEU A 85 1.73 -9.45 9.42
CA LEU A 85 2.14 -8.06 9.10
C LEU A 85 1.10 -7.35 8.23
N LEU A 86 0.58 -8.02 7.19
CA LEU A 86 -0.44 -7.48 6.30
C LEU A 86 -1.79 -7.24 7.00
N GLY A 87 -2.07 -7.99 8.07
CA GLY A 87 -3.27 -7.86 8.89
C GLY A 87 -3.24 -6.73 9.92
N ILE A 88 -2.07 -6.14 10.20
CA ILE A 88 -1.93 -5.02 11.14
C ILE A 88 -2.68 -3.79 10.61
N GLU A 89 -3.45 -3.16 11.49
CA GLU A 89 -4.13 -1.90 11.24
C GLU A 89 -3.27 -0.73 11.72
N GLU A 90 -3.13 0.29 10.86
CA GLU A 90 -2.44 1.54 11.16
C GLU A 90 -3.38 2.72 11.00
N GLU A 91 -3.15 3.78 11.78
CA GLU A 91 -3.89 5.03 11.62
C GLU A 91 -3.31 5.87 10.49
N ILE A 92 -4.05 5.98 9.39
CA ILE A 92 -3.66 6.74 8.20
C ILE A 92 -4.50 8.01 8.09
N ASP A 93 -3.83 9.13 7.81
CA ASP A 93 -4.49 10.41 7.54
C ASP A 93 -5.04 10.41 6.09
N VAL A 94 -6.32 10.04 5.97
CA VAL A 94 -7.02 9.91 4.70
C VAL A 94 -7.98 11.07 4.52
N ARG A 95 -7.80 11.82 3.43
CA ARG A 95 -8.79 12.75 2.91
C ARG A 95 -9.73 12.04 1.95
N LYS A 96 -11.01 12.34 2.13
CA LYS A 96 -12.07 11.87 1.25
C LYS A 96 -12.09 12.65 -0.06
N LEU A 97 -12.40 11.97 -1.14
CA LEU A 97 -12.54 12.48 -2.51
C LEU A 97 -13.96 12.26 -2.99
N THR A 98 -14.52 13.26 -3.66
CA THR A 98 -15.81 13.09 -4.32
C THR A 98 -15.63 12.48 -5.71
N LEU A 99 -16.72 12.06 -6.33
CA LEU A 99 -16.69 11.62 -7.74
C LEU A 99 -16.28 12.77 -8.69
N ASP A 100 -16.64 14.02 -8.38
CA ASP A 100 -16.23 15.19 -9.15
C ASP A 100 -14.71 15.38 -9.14
N ASP A 101 -14.04 15.08 -8.01
CA ASP A 101 -12.57 15.12 -7.91
C ASP A 101 -11.90 14.04 -8.80
N LEU A 102 -12.64 12.99 -9.16
CA LEU A 102 -12.15 11.84 -9.94
C LEU A 102 -12.56 11.86 -11.42
N GLU A 103 -13.36 12.83 -11.86
CA GLU A 103 -13.93 12.88 -13.23
C GLU A 103 -12.86 12.84 -14.34
N ARG A 104 -11.63 13.30 -14.03
CA ARG A 104 -10.51 13.40 -14.97
C ARG A 104 -9.52 12.23 -14.88
N VAL A 105 -9.88 11.16 -14.19
CA VAL A 105 -8.98 10.05 -13.88
C VAL A 105 -9.49 8.78 -14.53
N GLU A 106 -8.67 8.18 -15.39
CA GLU A 106 -8.94 6.86 -15.93
C GLU A 106 -8.52 5.78 -14.92
N LEU A 107 -9.52 5.31 -14.16
CA LEU A 107 -9.38 4.18 -13.25
C LEU A 107 -10.19 3.00 -13.77
N THR A 108 -9.61 1.81 -13.64
CA THR A 108 -10.34 0.55 -13.81
C THR A 108 -11.26 0.32 -12.61
N ALA A 109 -12.28 -0.54 -12.76
CA ALA A 109 -13.17 -0.91 -11.66
C ALA A 109 -12.41 -1.44 -10.43
N ASN A 110 -11.39 -2.29 -10.66
CA ASN A 110 -10.54 -2.80 -9.59
C ASN A 110 -9.75 -1.68 -8.89
N GLU A 111 -9.25 -0.70 -9.65
CA GLU A 111 -8.54 0.43 -9.04
C GLU A 111 -9.47 1.28 -8.17
N ILE A 112 -10.73 1.47 -8.57
CA ILE A 112 -11.74 2.16 -7.74
C ILE A 112 -11.97 1.39 -6.43
N GLU A 113 -12.17 0.07 -6.49
CA GLU A 113 -12.34 -0.77 -5.30
C GLU A 113 -11.16 -0.61 -4.32
N THR A 114 -9.93 -0.60 -4.82
CA THR A 114 -8.74 -0.46 -3.96
C THR A 114 -8.63 0.90 -3.26
N ILE A 115 -9.28 1.94 -3.77
CA ILE A 115 -9.29 3.29 -3.16
C ILE A 115 -10.65 3.69 -2.61
N GLU A 116 -11.61 2.78 -2.53
CA GLU A 116 -12.98 3.05 -2.05
C GLU A 116 -12.97 3.68 -0.65
N PHE A 117 -12.01 3.29 0.19
CA PHE A 117 -11.81 3.87 1.51
C PHE A 117 -11.52 5.39 1.48
N MET A 118 -11.10 5.94 0.35
CA MET A 118 -10.89 7.37 0.12
C MET A 118 -12.07 8.05 -0.57
N ILE A 119 -13.03 7.32 -1.12
CA ILE A 119 -14.14 7.92 -1.87
C ILE A 119 -15.27 8.26 -0.89
N GLU A 120 -15.87 9.43 -1.09
CA GLU A 120 -17.12 9.84 -0.46
C GLU A 120 -18.24 9.61 -1.47
N VAL A 121 -19.11 8.65 -1.14
CA VAL A 121 -20.36 8.44 -1.87
C VAL A 121 -21.40 9.30 -1.19
N SER A 122 -21.73 10.45 -1.81
CA SER A 122 -22.86 11.26 -1.38
C SER A 122 -24.17 10.51 -1.69
N GLU A 123 -25.00 10.27 -0.67
CA GLU A 123 -26.37 9.77 -0.78
C GLU A 123 -27.34 10.81 -1.37
#